data_AF-A0AAJ2ELG2-F1
#
_entry.id   AF-A0AAJ2ELG2-F1
#
_cell.length_a   1.000
_cell.length_b   1.000
_cell.length_c   1.000
_cell.angle_alpha   90.00
_cell.angle_beta   90.00
_cell.angle_gamma   90.00
#
_symmetry.space_group_name_H-M   'P 1'
#
loop_
_entity.id
_entity.type
_entity.pdbx_description
1 polymer ?
#
loop_
_entity_poly.entity_id
_entity_poly.type
_entity_poly.pdbx_seq_one_letter_code
_entity_poly.pdbx_strand_id
1 'polypeptide(L)'
;MKRPRNITLVLALAACCSPALVHADTLPNAQWRLADTTFFDLIQNGYGIVGVTSVAARGSGLPEDTYILQKTNSVYRCVETRAAESAATRSTSPLHCAELVKPYSD
;
A
#
# COMPACT_ATOMS: atom_id res chain seq x y z
N MET A 1 13.33 -2.59 -74.96
CA MET A 1 12.95 -3.86 -74.31
C MET A 1 13.56 -3.90 -72.90
N LYS A 2 12.81 -4.46 -71.93
CA LYS A 2 13.17 -4.84 -70.54
C LYS A 2 13.40 -3.73 -69.48
N ARG A 3 12.36 -3.54 -68.65
CA ARG A 3 12.39 -3.11 -67.23
C ARG A 3 12.92 -4.27 -66.35
N PRO A 4 12.94 -4.20 -65.00
CA PRO A 4 13.26 -3.13 -64.04
C PRO A 4 14.29 -3.62 -62.98
N ARG A 5 14.76 -2.77 -62.06
CA ARG A 5 14.95 -3.22 -60.68
C ARG A 5 14.83 -2.07 -59.67
N ASN A 6 13.71 -2.09 -58.96
CA ASN A 6 13.44 -1.31 -57.77
C ASN A 6 14.47 -1.66 -56.69
N ILE A 7 15.04 -0.65 -56.02
CA ILE A 7 15.69 -0.83 -54.72
C ILE A 7 14.95 0.08 -53.76
N THR A 8 14.02 -0.54 -53.04
CA THR A 8 13.28 0.01 -51.92
C THR A 8 14.27 0.38 -50.81
N LEU A 9 14.44 1.68 -50.53
CA LEU A 9 15.25 2.14 -49.40
C LEU A 9 14.35 2.13 -48.15
N VAL A 10 14.49 1.10 -47.33
CA VAL A 10 13.80 0.99 -46.03
C VAL A 10 14.54 1.88 -45.03
N LEU A 11 13.94 3.02 -44.68
CA LEU A 11 14.44 3.90 -43.63
C LEU A 11 13.95 3.35 -42.28
N ALA A 12 14.82 2.62 -41.58
CA ALA A 12 14.55 2.14 -40.23
C ALA A 12 14.61 3.31 -39.24
N LEU A 13 13.44 3.83 -38.84
CA LEU A 13 13.33 4.71 -37.67
C LEU A 13 13.52 3.85 -36.40
N ALA A 14 14.76 3.79 -35.93
CA ALA A 14 15.07 3.32 -34.59
C ALA A 14 14.55 4.36 -33.58
N ALA A 15 13.27 4.26 -33.25
CA ALA A 15 12.71 4.96 -32.11
C ALA A 15 13.38 4.42 -30.85
N CYS A 16 14.24 5.24 -30.24
CA CYS A 16 14.75 5.02 -28.89
C CYS A 16 13.56 5.02 -27.92
N CYS A 17 12.95 3.86 -27.71
CA CYS A 17 12.22 3.61 -26.48
C CYS A 17 13.27 3.47 -25.39
N SER A 18 13.60 4.58 -24.72
CA SER A 18 14.17 4.51 -23.39
C SER A 18 13.15 3.76 -22.53
N PRO A 19 13.44 2.53 -22.02
CA PRO A 19 12.67 2.09 -20.88
C PRO A 19 13.03 3.09 -19.77
N ALA A 20 12.10 3.97 -19.43
CA ALA A 20 12.13 4.54 -18.11
C ALA A 20 12.02 3.34 -17.16
N LEU A 21 13.18 2.83 -16.71
CA LEU A 21 13.25 2.03 -15.50
C LEU A 21 12.89 3.00 -14.39
N VAL A 22 11.58 3.26 -14.27
CA VAL A 22 11.01 3.64 -13.00
C VAL A 22 11.25 2.40 -12.16
N HIS A 23 12.36 2.42 -11.41
CA HIS A 23 12.45 1.66 -10.19
C HIS A 23 11.29 2.18 -9.33
N ALA A 24 10.12 1.57 -9.52
CA ALA A 24 9.11 1.55 -8.48
C ALA A 24 9.76 0.73 -7.37
N ASP A 25 10.63 1.38 -6.59
CA ASP A 25 10.82 1.03 -5.20
C ASP A 25 9.41 1.04 -4.65
N THR A 26 8.80 -0.14 -4.67
CA THR A 26 7.51 -0.40 -4.10
C THR A 26 7.77 -0.25 -2.62
N LEU A 27 7.74 0.99 -2.12
CA LEU A 27 7.62 1.26 -0.70
C LEU A 27 6.19 0.79 -0.41
N PRO A 28 5.96 -0.37 0.23
CA PRO A 28 4.61 -0.83 0.55
C PRO A 28 3.85 0.17 1.43
N ASN A 29 4.53 1.16 1.98
CA ASN A 29 4.00 2.21 2.86
C ASN A 29 3.91 3.60 2.21
N ALA A 30 4.21 3.77 0.91
CA ALA A 30 4.16 5.10 0.28
C ALA A 30 2.76 5.75 0.31
N GLN A 31 1.71 4.95 0.46
CA GLN A 31 0.32 5.42 0.52
C GLN A 31 -0.19 5.71 1.94
N TRP A 32 0.50 5.22 2.97
CA TRP A 32 0.05 5.32 4.37
C TRP A 32 0.91 6.33 5.12
N ARG A 33 0.31 7.46 5.50
CA ARG A 33 0.97 8.50 6.30
C ARG A 33 0.67 8.27 7.77
N LEU A 34 1.70 8.26 8.63
CA LEU A 34 1.50 8.23 10.08
C LEU A 34 0.54 9.34 10.50
N ALA A 35 -0.42 9.00 11.34
CA ALA A 35 -1.42 9.93 11.84
C ALA A 35 -1.28 10.06 13.35
N ASP A 36 -1.25 11.30 13.84
CA ASP A 36 -1.30 11.62 15.27
C ASP A 36 -2.74 11.47 15.79
N THR A 37 -3.29 10.25 15.70
CA THR A 37 -4.64 9.89 16.16
C THR A 37 -4.62 8.50 16.79
N THR A 38 -5.52 8.26 17.73
CA THR A 38 -5.67 6.93 18.34
C THR A 38 -6.79 6.14 17.69
N PHE A 39 -6.72 4.81 17.78
CA PHE A 39 -7.81 3.94 17.34
C PHE A 39 -9.14 4.32 18.01
N PHE A 40 -9.11 4.64 19.30
CA PHE A 40 -10.30 5.03 20.05
C PHE A 40 -10.90 6.34 19.56
N ASP A 41 -10.06 7.34 19.25
CA ASP A 41 -10.52 8.60 18.68
C ASP A 41 -11.21 8.36 17.34
N LEU A 42 -10.68 7.49 16.48
CA LEU A 42 -11.33 7.15 15.21
C LEU A 42 -12.72 6.53 15.43
N ILE A 43 -12.86 5.59 16.36
CA ILE A 43 -14.17 5.00 16.69
C ILE A 43 -15.15 6.06 17.22
N GLN A 44 -14.71 6.92 18.13
CA GLN A 44 -15.56 8.02 18.65
C GLN A 44 -15.97 9.01 17.57
N ASN A 45 -15.08 9.28 16.60
CA ASN A 45 -15.36 10.15 15.46
C ASN A 45 -16.25 9.48 14.39
N GLY A 46 -16.73 8.26 14.64
CA GLY A 46 -17.67 7.55 13.78
C GLY A 46 -17.01 6.81 12.62
N TYR A 47 -15.72 6.48 12.71
CA TYR A 47 -15.09 5.56 11.77
C TYR A 47 -15.52 4.13 12.09
N GLY A 48 -15.99 3.41 11.07
CA GLY A 48 -16.35 2.00 11.18
C GLY A 48 -15.16 1.11 10.84
N ILE A 49 -15.01 -0.02 11.55
CA ILE A 49 -14.04 -1.07 11.19
C ILE A 49 -14.60 -1.82 9.98
N VAL A 50 -13.90 -1.76 8.85
CA VAL A 50 -14.30 -2.40 7.58
C VAL A 50 -13.47 -3.64 7.27
N GLY A 51 -12.35 -3.84 7.95
CA GLY A 51 -11.51 -5.01 7.78
C GLY A 51 -10.59 -5.24 8.98
N VAL A 52 -10.34 -6.51 9.28
CA VAL A 52 -9.34 -6.94 10.26
C VAL A 52 -8.52 -8.05 9.63
N THR A 53 -7.22 -7.91 9.64
CA THR A 53 -6.30 -8.96 9.18
C THR A 53 -5.33 -9.29 10.30
N SER A 54 -5.20 -10.56 10.61
CA SER A 54 -4.23 -11.07 11.57
C SER A 54 -3.15 -11.81 10.80
N VAL A 55 -1.91 -11.34 10.89
CA VAL A 55 -0.77 -12.01 10.24
C VAL A 55 0.01 -12.74 11.32
N ALA A 56 0.06 -14.07 11.19
CA ALA A 56 0.95 -14.87 12.02
C ALA A 56 2.40 -14.45 11.76
N ALA A 57 3.15 -14.20 12.83
CA ALA A 57 4.49 -13.64 12.80
C ALA A 57 5.47 -14.48 11.95
N ARG A 58 5.62 -14.16 10.67
CA ARG A 58 6.65 -14.77 9.83
C ARG A 58 7.93 -13.94 9.92
N GLY A 59 8.50 -13.82 11.13
CA GLY A 59 9.81 -13.19 11.34
C GLY A 59 10.01 -12.47 12.68
N SER A 60 9.02 -11.73 13.18
CA SER A 60 9.13 -10.94 14.42
C SER A 60 8.74 -11.71 15.70
N GLY A 61 8.18 -12.91 15.57
CA GLY A 61 7.74 -13.74 16.70
C GLY A 61 6.41 -13.33 17.35
N LEU A 62 5.83 -12.16 16.98
CA LEU A 62 4.59 -11.64 17.56
C LEU A 62 3.47 -11.47 16.51
N PRO A 63 2.25 -11.99 16.76
CA PRO A 63 1.13 -11.80 15.85
C PRO A 63 0.74 -10.32 15.79
N GLU A 64 0.57 -9.81 14.58
CA GLU A 64 0.14 -8.43 14.33
C GLU A 64 -1.29 -8.42 13.79
N ASP A 65 -2.16 -7.71 14.49
CA ASP A 65 -3.53 -7.46 14.05
C ASP A 65 -3.58 -6.09 13.37
N THR A 66 -3.98 -6.04 12.11
CA THR A 66 -4.20 -4.81 11.37
C THR A 66 -5.70 -4.55 11.25
N TYR A 67 -6.12 -3.37 11.69
CA TYR A 67 -7.49 -2.88 11.61
C TYR A 67 -7.59 -1.81 10.52
N ILE A 68 -8.55 -1.96 9.62
CA ILE A 68 -8.88 -0.95 8.60
C ILE A 68 -10.17 -0.26 9.02
N LEU A 69 -10.10 1.06 9.18
CA LEU A 69 -11.22 1.91 9.56
C LEU A 69 -11.55 2.86 8.42
N GLN A 70 -12.84 3.08 8.17
CA GLN A 70 -13.29 3.95 7.09
C GLN A 70 -14.42 4.87 7.54
N LYS A 71 -14.39 6.11 7.04
CA LYS A 71 -15.49 7.07 7.14
C LYS A 71 -15.53 7.93 5.90
N THR A 72 -16.64 7.85 5.16
CA THR A 72 -16.88 8.65 3.94
C THR A 72 -15.72 8.54 2.94
N ASN A 73 -14.75 9.46 2.98
CA ASN A 73 -13.61 9.56 2.05
C ASN A 73 -12.24 9.36 2.71
N SER A 74 -12.19 8.99 3.99
CA SER A 74 -10.96 8.76 4.74
C SER A 74 -10.85 7.31 5.18
N VAL A 75 -9.66 6.74 5.00
CA VAL A 75 -9.33 5.37 5.42
C VAL A 75 -8.13 5.44 6.34
N TYR A 76 -8.21 4.73 7.46
CA TYR A 76 -7.14 4.58 8.42
C TYR A 76 -6.77 3.10 8.57
N ARG A 77 -5.48 2.85 8.75
CA ARG A 77 -4.91 1.54 9.09
C ARG A 77 -4.29 1.66 10.47
N CYS A 78 -4.77 0.87 11.43
CA CYS A 78 -4.17 0.79 12.76
C CYS A 78 -3.59 -0.61 12.96
N VAL A 79 -2.32 -0.70 13.37
CA VAL A 79 -1.62 -1.97 13.61
C VAL A 79 -1.43 -2.15 15.10
N GLU A 80 -1.91 -3.27 15.62
CA GLU A 80 -1.70 -3.74 16.98
C GLU A 80 -0.63 -4.84 16.97
N THR A 81 0.51 -4.57 17.61
CA THR A 81 1.54 -5.58 17.83
C THR A 81 1.24 -6.32 19.13
N ARG A 82 0.60 -7.50 19.08
CA ARG A 82 0.31 -8.23 20.31
C ARG A 82 1.57 -8.87 20.87
N ALA A 83 1.90 -8.59 22.12
CA ALA A 83 2.85 -9.42 22.84
C ALA A 83 2.32 -10.86 22.89
N ALA A 84 3.19 -11.86 22.76
CA ALA A 84 2.84 -13.29 22.73
C ALA A 84 2.15 -13.77 24.02
N GLU A 85 2.10 -12.90 25.03
CA GLU A 85 1.55 -13.19 26.34
C GLU A 85 0.15 -12.59 26.45
N SER A 86 -0.84 -13.49 26.40
CA SER A 86 -2.20 -13.31 26.91
C SER A 86 -3.22 -12.68 25.94
N ALA A 87 -3.90 -13.54 25.19
CA ALA A 87 -5.18 -13.25 24.51
C ALA A 87 -6.33 -12.82 25.45
N ALA A 88 -6.10 -12.80 26.77
CA ALA A 88 -7.11 -12.54 27.80
C ALA A 88 -6.96 -11.18 28.53
N THR A 89 -5.84 -10.48 28.35
CA THR A 89 -5.63 -9.16 28.97
C THR A 89 -5.92 -8.11 27.90
N ARG A 90 -6.78 -7.14 28.23
CA ARG A 90 -7.08 -5.98 27.38
C ARG A 90 -5.75 -5.40 26.87
N SER A 91 -5.41 -5.71 25.63
CA SER A 91 -4.10 -5.43 25.05
C SER A 91 -3.81 -3.94 25.22
N THR A 92 -2.87 -3.61 26.09
CA THR A 92 -2.27 -2.27 26.19
C THR A 92 -1.17 -2.10 25.16
N SER A 93 -1.12 -3.01 24.16
CA SER A 93 -0.11 -2.96 23.12
C SER A 93 -0.27 -1.68 22.33
N PRO A 94 0.84 -1.02 21.97
CA PRO A 94 0.77 0.22 21.22
C PRO A 94 0.10 -0.04 19.87
N LEU A 95 -1.01 0.66 19.64
CA LEU A 95 -1.73 0.72 18.38
C LEU A 95 -1.19 1.92 17.58
N HIS A 96 -0.61 1.66 16.42
CA HIS A 96 -0.09 2.70 15.54
C HIS A 96 -1.03 2.89 14.35
N CYS A 97 -1.57 4.10 14.20
CA CYS A 97 -2.51 4.43 13.14
C CYS A 97 -1.84 5.27 12.03
N ALA A 98 -2.21 4.99 10.78
CA ALA A 98 -1.81 5.72 9.61
C ALA A 98 -3.02 6.00 8.72
N GLU A 99 -3.08 7.19 8.13
CA GLU A 99 -4.10 7.62 7.18
C GLU A 99 -3.67 7.29 5.75
N LEU A 100 -4.62 6.84 4.93
CA LEU A 100 -4.41 6.67 3.50
C LEU A 100 -4.36 8.03 2.81
N VAL A 101 -3.22 8.39 2.22
CA VAL A 101 -3.02 9.63 1.46
C VAL A 101 -3.14 9.40 -0.05
N LYS A 102 -3.68 10.39 -0.78
CA LYS A 102 -3.69 10.42 -2.26
C LYS A 102 -2.26 10.70 -2.76
N PRO A 103 -1.82 10.11 -3.90
CA PRO A 103 -2.50 10.14 -5.19
C PRO A 103 -2.93 8.74 -5.64
N TYR A 104 -4.22 8.44 -5.49
CA TYR A 104 -4.79 7.26 -6.13
C TYR A 104 -5.11 7.63 -7.58
N SER A 105 -4.28 7.20 -8.53
CA SER A 105 -4.65 7.12 -9.94
C SER A 105 -5.17 5.70 -10.18
N ASP A 106 -6.44 5.60 -10.58
CA ASP A 106 -7.04 4.37 -11.14
C ASP A 106 -6.24 3.87 -12.36
#